data_AF-A0A3D2MLJ0-F1
#
_entry.id   AF-A0A3D2MLJ0-F1
#
_cell.length_a   1.000
_cell.length_b   1.000
_cell.length_c   1.000
_cell.angle_alpha   90.00
_cell.angle_beta   90.00
_cell.angle_gamma   90.00
#
_symmetry.space_group_name_H-M   'P 1'
#
loop_
_entity.id
_entity.type
_entity.pdbx_description
1 polymer ?
#
loop_
_entity_poly.entity_id
_entity_poly.type
_entity_poly.pdbx_seq_one_letter_code
_entity_poly.pdbx_strand_id
1 'polypeptide(L)'
;MLREALVFGVVGVIASSISSRDLESFLRVDLVELIDCVDVESAQAHLPRMTVLLTEGIGTIAMPTRTLRLLSHYQGLMALLSGATSIRQGVFPELVISLPEVELQQPWHPMRPDPTLTIGAQVRVCSGDHEGAIGIIDYLYLHQQVFSSGILARAARLRLEDGTLLTVPLVLVERIS
;
A
#
# COMPACT_ATOMS: atom_id res chain seq x y z
N MET A 1 -21.44 -13.02 7.00
CA MET A 1 -20.79 -12.28 5.90
C MET A 1 -19.61 -13.01 5.25
N LEU A 2 -18.39 -13.07 5.81
CA LEU A 2 -17.25 -13.69 5.10
C LEU A 2 -17.48 -15.17 4.72
N ARG A 3 -18.08 -15.95 5.62
CA ARG A 3 -18.45 -17.34 5.35
C ARG A 3 -19.53 -17.46 4.27
N GLU A 4 -20.48 -16.53 4.23
CA GLU A 4 -21.51 -16.50 3.18
C GLU A 4 -20.92 -16.12 1.84
N ALA A 5 -20.04 -15.11 1.80
CA ALA A 5 -19.31 -14.70 0.59
C ALA A 5 -18.55 -15.89 -0.01
N LEU A 6 -17.87 -16.68 0.83
CA LEU A 6 -17.21 -17.90 0.41
C LEU A 6 -18.19 -18.92 -0.20
N VAL A 7 -19.38 -19.11 0.40
CA VAL A 7 -20.43 -19.98 -0.13
C VAL A 7 -20.96 -19.51 -1.49
N PHE A 8 -21.05 -18.19 -1.71
CA PHE A 8 -21.45 -17.59 -2.98
C PHE A 8 -20.32 -17.55 -4.03
N GLY A 9 -19.16 -18.13 -3.74
CA GLY A 9 -18.03 -18.20 -4.69
C GLY A 9 -17.28 -16.88 -4.85
N VAL A 10 -17.39 -15.96 -3.89
CA VAL A 10 -16.58 -14.74 -3.86
C VAL A 10 -15.12 -15.13 -3.64
N VAL A 11 -14.25 -14.72 -4.56
CA VAL A 11 -12.80 -15.02 -4.52
C VAL A 11 -12.00 -14.01 -3.71
N GLY A 12 -12.53 -12.80 -3.52
CA GLY A 12 -11.86 -11.72 -2.81
C GLY A 12 -12.82 -10.71 -2.21
N VAL A 13 -12.49 -10.18 -1.03
CA VAL A 13 -13.26 -9.14 -0.33
C VAL A 13 -12.33 -8.00 0.05
N ILE A 14 -12.74 -6.77 -0.27
CA ILE A 14 -12.12 -5.54 0.24
C ILE A 14 -13.07 -4.96 1.29
N ALA A 15 -12.56 -4.73 2.49
CA ALA A 15 -13.29 -4.14 3.61
C ALA A 15 -12.44 -3.08 4.32
N SER A 16 -13.05 -2.29 5.20
CA SER A 16 -12.28 -1.32 5.99
C SER A 16 -11.48 -2.00 7.08
N SER A 17 -12.18 -2.66 8.00
CA SER A 17 -11.58 -3.31 9.15
C SER A 17 -12.39 -4.52 9.58
N ILE A 18 -11.80 -5.32 10.46
CA ILE A 18 -12.43 -6.49 11.07
C ILE A 18 -11.87 -6.66 12.49
N SER A 19 -12.68 -7.20 13.42
CA SER A 19 -12.14 -7.55 14.74
C SER A 19 -11.13 -8.69 14.62
N SER A 20 -10.11 -8.71 15.50
CA SER A 20 -9.11 -9.80 15.51
C SER A 20 -9.78 -11.16 15.65
N ARG A 21 -10.74 -11.26 16.58
CA ARG A 21 -11.53 -12.49 16.82
C ARG A 21 -12.25 -12.98 15.56
N ASP A 22 -12.90 -12.09 14.82
CA ASP A 22 -13.63 -12.48 13.61
C ASP A 22 -12.69 -12.90 12.49
N LEU A 23 -11.53 -12.23 12.38
CA LEU A 23 -10.50 -12.58 11.41
C LEU A 23 -9.86 -13.93 11.74
N GLU A 24 -9.45 -14.16 12.99
CA GLU A 24 -8.94 -15.46 13.48
C GLU A 24 -9.97 -16.58 13.28
N SER A 25 -11.24 -16.32 13.60
CA SER A 25 -12.34 -17.27 13.37
C SER A 25 -12.54 -17.61 11.90
N PHE A 26 -12.27 -16.66 11.00
CA PHE A 26 -12.33 -16.87 9.56
C PHE A 26 -11.10 -17.63 9.04
N LEU A 27 -9.90 -17.18 9.39
CA LEU A 27 -8.62 -17.74 8.95
C LEU A 27 -8.29 -19.09 9.60
N ARG A 28 -8.86 -19.35 10.78
CA ARG A 28 -8.58 -20.52 11.65
C ARG A 28 -7.13 -20.60 12.12
N VAL A 29 -6.51 -19.44 12.33
CA VAL A 29 -5.14 -19.33 12.82
C VAL A 29 -5.05 -18.16 13.80
N ASP A 30 -4.08 -18.22 14.70
CA ASP A 30 -3.75 -17.10 15.58
C ASP A 30 -3.08 -15.98 14.76
N LEU A 31 -3.53 -14.74 14.95
CA LEU A 31 -3.00 -13.61 14.18
C LEU A 31 -1.55 -13.28 14.52
N VAL A 32 -1.13 -13.46 15.78
CA VAL A 32 0.25 -13.22 16.20
C VAL A 32 1.17 -14.24 15.54
N GLU A 33 0.77 -15.52 15.52
CA GLU A 33 1.50 -16.57 14.82
C GLU A 33 1.63 -16.27 13.31
N LEU A 34 0.55 -15.81 12.68
CA LEU A 34 0.56 -15.44 11.26
C LEU A 34 1.49 -14.25 10.98
N ILE A 35 1.46 -13.21 11.82
CA ILE A 35 2.27 -12.00 11.67
C ILE A 35 3.76 -12.28 11.92
N ASP A 36 4.07 -13.14 12.88
CA ASP A 36 5.44 -13.52 13.20
C ASP A 36 6.03 -14.57 12.25
N CYS A 37 5.20 -15.16 11.37
CA CYS A 37 5.63 -16.16 10.42
C CYS A 37 6.62 -15.59 9.39
N VAL A 38 7.75 -16.28 9.25
CA VAL A 38 8.79 -15.94 8.25
C VAL A 38 8.50 -16.62 6.91
N ASP A 39 7.86 -17.79 6.93
CA ASP A 39 7.49 -18.56 5.74
C ASP A 39 6.06 -18.22 5.30
N VAL A 40 5.96 -17.12 4.56
CA VAL A 40 4.68 -16.57 4.08
C VAL A 40 3.95 -17.55 3.15
N GLU A 41 4.69 -18.33 2.35
CA GLU A 41 4.10 -19.25 1.38
C GLU A 41 3.44 -20.45 2.09
N SER A 42 4.13 -21.03 3.07
CA SER A 42 3.58 -22.10 3.91
C SER A 42 2.40 -21.63 4.74
N ALA A 43 2.47 -20.41 5.30
CA ALA A 43 1.35 -19.81 6.03
C ALA A 43 0.10 -19.70 5.13
N GLN A 44 0.25 -19.16 3.91
CA GLN A 44 -0.85 -18.99 2.97
C GLN A 44 -1.50 -20.31 2.53
N ALA A 45 -0.74 -21.39 2.39
CA ALA A 45 -1.25 -22.70 1.96
C ALA A 45 -2.35 -23.26 2.89
N HIS A 46 -2.34 -22.85 4.17
CA HIS A 46 -3.28 -23.30 5.19
C HIS A 46 -4.47 -22.34 5.40
N LEU A 47 -4.47 -21.19 4.71
CA LEU A 47 -5.52 -20.18 4.83
C LEU A 47 -6.73 -20.48 3.93
N PRO A 48 -7.90 -19.88 4.23
CA PRO A 48 -9.05 -19.91 3.33
C PRO A 48 -8.69 -19.37 1.94
N ARG A 49 -9.28 -19.96 0.89
CA ARG A 49 -9.02 -19.56 -0.50
C ARG A 49 -9.51 -18.16 -0.89
N MET A 50 -10.40 -17.57 -0.08
CA MET A 50 -10.90 -16.22 -0.33
C MET A 50 -9.92 -15.20 0.26
N THR A 51 -9.42 -14.30 -0.59
CA THR A 51 -8.53 -13.23 -0.18
C THR A 51 -9.30 -12.11 0.51
N VAL A 52 -8.78 -11.58 1.61
CA VAL A 52 -9.36 -10.43 2.31
C VAL A 52 -8.32 -9.32 2.39
N LEU A 53 -8.68 -8.12 1.92
CA LEU A 53 -7.89 -6.91 2.07
C LEU A 53 -8.63 -5.92 2.96
N LEU A 54 -7.94 -5.45 4.00
CA LEU A 54 -8.47 -4.52 4.98
C LEU A 54 -7.74 -3.19 4.79
N THR A 55 -8.45 -2.11 4.46
CA THR A 55 -7.81 -0.81 4.22
C THR A 55 -7.29 -0.17 5.51
N GLU A 56 -7.95 -0.42 6.64
CA GLU A 56 -7.63 0.13 7.97
C GLU A 56 -7.15 -0.94 8.96
N GLY A 57 -7.12 -2.22 8.54
CA GLY A 57 -6.61 -3.33 9.36
C GLY A 57 -7.58 -3.82 10.44
N ILE A 58 -7.07 -4.06 11.65
CA ILE A 58 -7.82 -4.67 12.74
C ILE A 58 -8.58 -3.62 13.55
N GLY A 59 -9.86 -3.89 13.84
CA GLY A 59 -10.71 -3.07 14.68
C GLY A 59 -12.06 -2.77 14.05
N THR A 60 -12.65 -1.64 14.44
CA THR A 60 -13.96 -1.15 13.98
C THR A 60 -13.82 0.26 13.41
N ILE A 61 -13.03 0.38 12.35
CA ILE A 61 -12.70 1.63 11.68
C ILE A 61 -13.48 1.69 10.36
N ALA A 62 -14.19 2.79 10.14
CA ALA A 62 -14.93 2.99 8.90
C ALA A 62 -13.96 3.30 7.74
N MET A 63 -14.27 2.80 6.53
CA MET A 63 -13.50 3.15 5.34
C MET A 63 -13.57 4.67 5.12
N PRO A 64 -12.44 5.35 4.92
CA PRO A 64 -12.45 6.76 4.52
C PRO A 64 -13.30 6.94 3.25
N THR A 65 -14.17 7.95 3.25
CA THR A 65 -15.10 8.22 2.13
C THR A 65 -14.39 8.34 0.79
N ARG A 66 -13.15 8.85 0.78
CA ARG A 66 -12.33 8.94 -0.43
C ARG A 66 -11.96 7.57 -1.00
N THR A 67 -11.55 6.63 -0.15
CA THR A 67 -11.21 5.25 -0.53
C THR A 67 -12.44 4.52 -1.03
N LEU A 68 -13.57 4.65 -0.32
CA LEU A 68 -14.83 4.05 -0.74
C LEU A 68 -15.26 4.57 -2.12
N ARG A 69 -15.22 5.89 -2.33
CA ARG A 69 -15.53 6.49 -3.64
C ARG A 69 -14.60 6.01 -4.74
N LEU A 70 -13.32 5.84 -4.46
CA LEU A 70 -12.34 5.33 -5.43
C LEU A 70 -12.70 3.89 -5.85
N LEU A 71 -12.97 3.01 -4.89
CA LEU A 71 -13.36 1.62 -5.18
C LEU A 71 -14.70 1.55 -5.93
N SER A 72 -15.68 2.37 -5.51
CA SER A 72 -16.99 2.44 -6.18
C SER A 72 -16.90 2.99 -7.60
N HIS A 73 -15.97 3.92 -7.88
CA HIS A 73 -15.75 4.46 -9.22
C HIS A 73 -15.37 3.37 -10.23
N TYR A 74 -14.62 2.35 -9.79
CA TYR A 74 -14.18 1.24 -10.63
C TYR A 74 -15.03 -0.03 -10.50
N GLN A 75 -16.26 0.08 -9.99
CA GLN A 75 -17.16 -1.06 -9.88
C GLN A 75 -17.43 -1.69 -11.26
N GLY A 76 -17.35 -3.02 -11.33
CA GLY A 76 -17.57 -3.79 -12.56
C GLY A 76 -16.35 -3.97 -13.44
N LEU A 77 -15.21 -3.37 -13.07
CA LEU A 77 -13.94 -3.59 -13.77
C LEU A 77 -13.19 -4.81 -13.24
N MET A 78 -12.25 -5.30 -14.04
CA MET A 78 -11.34 -6.37 -13.64
C MET A 78 -10.32 -5.83 -12.63
N ALA A 79 -10.17 -6.56 -11.52
CA ALA A 79 -9.18 -6.29 -10.51
C ALA A 79 -8.41 -7.58 -10.16
N LEU A 80 -7.12 -7.41 -9.86
CA LEU A 80 -6.26 -8.43 -9.28
C LEU A 80 -6.05 -8.09 -7.81
N LEU A 81 -6.19 -9.09 -6.95
CA LEU A 81 -6.08 -8.92 -5.51
C LEU A 81 -5.04 -9.91 -4.96
N SER A 82 -4.07 -9.39 -4.22
CA SER A 82 -3.09 -10.17 -3.46
C SER A 82 -3.27 -9.91 -1.97
N GLY A 83 -3.44 -10.99 -1.20
CA GLY A 83 -3.52 -10.94 0.26
C GLY A 83 -2.18 -11.16 0.96
N ALA A 84 -1.10 -11.33 0.21
CA ALA A 84 0.22 -11.59 0.78
C ALA A 84 0.60 -10.44 1.71
N THR A 85 0.90 -10.75 2.98
CA THR A 85 1.23 -9.77 4.00
C THR A 85 2.32 -10.35 4.89
N SER A 86 3.39 -9.59 5.11
CA SER A 86 4.45 -9.91 6.08
C SER A 86 5.06 -8.61 6.57
N ILE A 87 4.76 -8.26 7.83
CA ILE A 87 5.30 -7.05 8.45
C ILE A 87 6.83 -7.15 8.57
N ARG A 88 7.36 -8.36 8.81
CA ARG A 88 8.80 -8.60 8.94
C ARG A 88 9.57 -8.43 7.62
N GLN A 89 8.93 -8.72 6.49
CA GLN A 89 9.54 -8.63 5.15
C GLN A 89 9.07 -7.37 4.37
N GLY A 90 8.28 -6.50 4.99
CA GLY A 90 7.71 -5.33 4.31
C GLY A 90 6.77 -5.70 3.15
N VAL A 91 6.12 -6.86 3.22
CA VAL A 91 5.15 -7.30 2.21
C VAL A 91 3.77 -6.81 2.62
N PHE A 92 3.13 -6.06 1.74
CA PHE A 92 1.81 -5.49 1.95
C PHE A 92 0.80 -6.08 0.97
N PRO A 93 -0.48 -6.18 1.36
CA PRO A 93 -1.52 -6.61 0.44
C PRO A 93 -1.68 -5.59 -0.69
N GLU A 94 -2.06 -6.06 -1.87
CA GLU A 94 -2.12 -5.24 -3.08
C GLU A 94 -3.43 -5.43 -3.84
N LEU A 95 -3.97 -4.32 -4.34
CA LEU A 95 -5.10 -4.28 -5.26
C LEU A 95 -4.69 -3.55 -6.52
N VAL A 96 -4.77 -4.24 -7.66
CA VAL A 96 -4.54 -3.66 -8.99
C VAL A 96 -5.86 -3.65 -9.75
N ILE A 97 -6.31 -2.47 -10.18
CA ILE A 97 -7.55 -2.32 -10.95
C ILE A 97 -7.20 -1.90 -12.37
N SER A 98 -7.76 -2.60 -13.36
CA SER A 98 -7.57 -2.25 -14.76
C SER A 98 -8.32 -0.96 -15.08
N LEU A 99 -7.60 0.07 -15.51
CA LEU A 99 -8.22 1.34 -15.91
C LEU A 99 -8.91 1.20 -17.28
N PRO A 100 -10.08 1.83 -17.47
CA PRO A 100 -10.70 1.92 -18.78
C PRO A 100 -9.80 2.65 -19.79
N GLU A 101 -9.83 2.25 -21.07
CA GLU A 101 -9.04 2.92 -22.11
C GLU A 101 -9.29 4.43 -22.18
N VAL A 102 -10.54 4.86 -21.94
CA VAL A 102 -10.90 6.29 -21.96
C VAL A 102 -10.16 7.10 -20.88
N GLU A 103 -9.83 6.49 -19.73
CA GLU A 103 -9.07 7.15 -18.67
C GLU A 103 -7.57 7.15 -18.95
N LEU A 104 -7.06 6.14 -19.67
CA LEU A 104 -5.68 6.13 -20.15
C LEU A 104 -5.40 7.26 -21.16
N GLN A 105 -6.43 7.70 -21.88
CA GLN A 105 -6.36 8.81 -22.83
C GLN A 105 -6.53 10.19 -22.18
N GLN A 106 -6.97 10.25 -20.91
CA GLN A 106 -6.95 11.52 -20.19
C GLN A 106 -5.51 11.90 -19.87
N PRO A 107 -5.12 13.18 -20.02
CA PRO A 107 -3.83 13.62 -19.55
C PRO A 107 -3.75 13.28 -18.06
N TRP A 108 -2.78 12.44 -17.69
CA TRP A 108 -2.51 12.12 -16.29
C TRP A 108 -2.35 13.45 -15.56
N HIS A 109 -3.32 13.80 -14.71
CA HIS A 109 -3.17 14.94 -13.82
C HIS A 109 -2.26 14.45 -12.69
N PRO A 110 -0.99 14.89 -12.64
CA PRO A 110 -0.10 14.45 -11.59
C PRO A 110 -0.77 14.75 -10.25
N MET A 111 -0.70 13.79 -9.32
CA MET A 111 -0.99 14.08 -7.91
C MET A 111 -0.31 15.40 -7.57
N ARG A 112 -1.12 16.38 -7.14
CA ARG A 112 -0.57 17.64 -6.67
C ARG A 112 0.42 17.28 -5.58
N PRO A 113 1.72 17.63 -5.74
CA PRO A 113 2.70 17.33 -4.72
C PRO A 113 2.16 17.90 -3.40
N ASP A 114 2.40 17.19 -2.31
CA ASP A 114 2.22 17.79 -1.00
C ASP A 114 2.97 19.13 -1.02
N PRO A 115 2.26 20.27 -0.89
CA PRO A 115 2.88 21.58 -1.04
C PRO A 115 3.95 21.83 0.02
N THR A 116 3.99 21.01 1.06
CA THR A 116 4.97 21.09 2.13
C THR A 116 6.30 20.40 1.80
N LEU A 117 6.35 19.53 0.77
CA LEU A 117 7.57 18.85 0.31
C LEU A 117 8.37 19.75 -0.65
N THR A 118 9.01 20.77 -0.09
CA THR A 118 9.85 21.74 -0.82
C THR A 118 11.34 21.50 -0.58
N ILE A 119 12.19 22.09 -1.42
CA ILE A 119 13.64 22.16 -1.14
C ILE A 119 13.84 22.80 0.24
N GLY A 120 14.73 22.21 1.04
CA GLY A 120 14.99 22.60 2.43
C GLY A 120 14.07 21.95 3.46
N ALA A 121 12.98 21.28 3.06
CA ALA A 121 12.13 20.54 3.98
C ALA A 121 12.89 19.33 4.55
N GLN A 122 12.77 19.12 5.86
CA GLN A 122 13.26 17.92 6.50
C GLN A 122 12.19 16.83 6.38
N VAL A 123 12.62 15.67 5.91
CA VAL A 123 11.73 14.55 5.62
C VAL A 123 12.29 13.25 6.17
N ARG A 124 11.39 12.30 6.38
CA ARG A 124 11.71 10.92 6.72
C ARG A 124 11.23 10.01 5.60
N VAL A 125 12.04 9.00 5.26
CA VAL A 125 11.65 7.94 4.32
C VAL A 125 10.72 6.97 5.05
N CYS A 126 9.53 6.75 4.52
CA CYS A 126 8.46 5.97 5.15
C CYS A 126 8.47 4.49 4.75
N SER A 127 9.16 4.10 3.68
CA SER A 127 9.18 2.70 3.21
C SER A 127 10.33 2.45 2.22
N GLY A 128 10.62 1.16 1.97
CA GLY A 128 11.67 0.69 1.06
C GLY A 128 13.02 0.51 1.74
N ASP A 129 14.08 0.33 0.94
CA ASP A 129 15.43 -0.03 1.42
C ASP A 129 16.05 0.97 2.42
N HIS A 130 15.51 2.20 2.46
CA HIS A 130 15.99 3.29 3.32
C HIS A 130 14.94 3.75 4.32
N GLU A 131 13.97 2.91 4.66
CA GLU A 131 12.93 3.22 5.64
C GLU A 131 13.54 3.74 6.95
N GLY A 132 12.97 4.84 7.47
CA GLY A 132 13.44 5.53 8.66
C GLY A 132 14.58 6.53 8.43
N ALA A 133 15.22 6.55 7.25
CA ALA A 133 16.26 7.53 6.95
C ALA A 133 15.70 8.96 7.00
N ILE A 134 16.44 9.88 7.61
CA ILE A 134 16.09 11.30 7.74
C ILE A 134 17.07 12.13 6.92
N GLY A 135 16.53 13.09 6.18
CA GLY A 135 17.33 14.00 5.39
C GLY A 135 16.60 15.28 5.02
N ILE A 136 17.32 16.16 4.32
CA ILE A 136 16.78 17.41 3.79
C ILE A 136 16.63 17.26 2.29
N ILE A 137 15.48 17.66 1.73
CA ILE A 137 15.29 17.73 0.29
C ILE A 137 16.25 18.80 -0.26
N ASP A 138 17.27 18.37 -1.01
CA ASP A 138 18.23 19.29 -1.65
C ASP A 138 17.92 19.53 -3.13
N TYR A 139 17.14 18.64 -3.74
CA TYR A 139 16.76 18.71 -5.15
C TYR A 139 15.42 18.00 -5.41
N LEU A 140 14.58 18.61 -6.25
CA LEU A 140 13.34 18.03 -6.75
C LEU A 140 13.47 17.79 -8.26
N TYR A 141 13.27 16.54 -8.69
CA TYR A 141 13.37 16.19 -10.10
C TYR A 141 12.16 16.73 -10.86
N LEU A 142 12.42 17.40 -11.98
CA LEU A 142 11.37 17.92 -12.86
C LEU A 142 10.61 16.80 -13.56
N HIS A 143 11.33 15.76 -13.99
CA HIS A 143 10.78 14.58 -14.66
C HIS A 143 10.77 13.37 -13.72
N GLN A 144 9.84 12.45 -13.96
CA GLN A 144 9.79 11.17 -13.24
C GLN A 144 11.09 10.40 -13.44
N GLN A 145 11.51 9.69 -12.41
CA GLN A 145 12.68 8.83 -12.40
C GLN A 145 12.23 7.37 -12.45
N VAL A 146 13.03 6.54 -13.12
CA VAL A 146 12.86 5.08 -13.12
C VAL A 146 13.66 4.52 -11.96
N PHE A 147 13.01 3.74 -11.11
CA PHE A 147 13.64 3.05 -9.99
C PHE A 147 13.99 1.60 -10.36
N SER A 148 14.79 0.94 -9.53
CA SER A 148 15.22 -0.46 -9.73
C SER A 148 14.07 -1.44 -9.89
N SER A 149 12.90 -1.16 -9.30
CA SER A 149 11.66 -1.91 -9.48
C SER A 149 11.00 -1.74 -10.86
N GLY A 150 11.51 -0.86 -11.71
CA GLY A 150 10.90 -0.46 -12.98
C GLY A 150 9.77 0.57 -12.82
N ILE A 151 9.43 0.95 -11.59
CA ILE A 151 8.40 1.97 -11.32
C ILE A 151 8.91 3.35 -11.76
N LEU A 152 8.03 4.08 -12.43
CA LEU A 152 8.25 5.45 -12.89
C LEU A 152 7.54 6.42 -11.94
N ALA A 153 8.30 7.13 -11.09
CA ALA A 153 7.76 7.96 -10.03
C ALA A 153 8.44 9.33 -9.95
N ARG A 154 7.72 10.33 -9.44
CA ARG A 154 8.36 11.63 -9.11
C ARG A 154 9.31 11.43 -7.95
N ALA A 155 10.48 12.05 -8.03
CA ALA A 155 11.55 11.81 -7.07
C ALA A 155 12.07 13.12 -6.44
N ALA A 156 12.61 12.98 -5.24
CA ALA A 156 13.44 13.97 -4.58
C ALA A 156 14.81 13.37 -4.29
N ARG A 157 15.84 14.21 -4.27
CA ARG A 157 17.12 13.86 -3.67
C ARG A 157 17.18 14.42 -2.26
N LEU A 158 17.49 13.53 -1.33
CA LEU A 158 17.70 13.83 0.07
C LEU A 158 19.19 13.88 0.35
N ARG A 159 19.62 14.88 1.10
CA ARG A 159 20.90 14.85 1.78
C ARG A 159 20.68 14.37 3.21
N LEU A 160 21.17 13.17 3.51
CA LEU A 160 21.07 12.57 4.84
C LEU A 160 22.07 13.21 5.81
N GLU A 161 21.94 12.93 7.10
CA GLU A 161 22.78 13.52 8.15
C GLU A 161 24.27 13.18 8.03
N ASP A 162 24.59 11.99 7.51
CA ASP A 162 25.97 11.55 7.23
C ASP A 162 26.56 12.16 5.94
N GLY A 163 25.78 12.99 5.24
CA GLY A 163 26.15 13.64 3.99
C GLY A 163 25.91 12.79 2.74
N THR A 164 25.40 11.56 2.88
CA THR A 164 25.02 10.75 1.71
C THR A 164 23.84 11.36 0.97
N LEU A 165 23.83 11.14 -0.34
CA LEU A 165 22.75 11.59 -1.22
C LEU A 165 21.90 10.39 -1.62
N LEU A 166 20.61 10.48 -1.35
CA LEU A 166 19.65 9.43 -1.61
C LEU A 166 18.53 9.94 -2.52
N THR A 167 18.26 9.23 -3.62
CA THR A 167 17.11 9.55 -4.48
C THR A 167 15.94 8.65 -4.12
N VAL A 168 14.81 9.25 -3.76
CA VAL A 168 13.60 8.53 -3.32
C VAL A 168 12.36 9.01 -4.06
N PRO A 169 11.36 8.14 -4.28
CA PRO A 169 10.05 8.58 -4.72
C PRO A 169 9.41 9.53 -3.70
N LEU A 170 8.77 10.60 -4.17
CA LEU A 170 8.08 11.57 -3.30
C LEU A 170 6.95 10.94 -2.48
N VAL A 171 6.36 9.85 -2.95
CA VAL A 171 5.32 9.12 -2.24
C VAL A 171 5.85 8.35 -1.02
N LEU A 172 7.17 8.14 -0.95
CA LEU A 172 7.83 7.41 0.15
C LEU A 172 8.46 8.34 1.18
N VAL A 173 8.16 9.64 1.15
CA VAL A 173 8.68 10.60 2.13
C VAL A 173 7.56 11.37 2.79
N GLU A 174 7.70 11.60 4.08
CA GLU A 174 6.84 12.48 4.85
C GLU A 174 7.64 13.64 5.43
N ARG A 175 7.01 14.81 5.54
CA ARG A 175 7.59 15.97 6.19
C ARG A 175 7.53 15.80 7.71
N ILE A 176 8.64 16.13 8.39
CA ILE A 176 8.72 16.05 9.86
C ILE A 176 8.98 17.40 10.54
N SER A 177 9.32 18.46 9.80
CA SER A 177 9.41 19.85 10.27
C SER A 177 9.02 20.86 9.20
#